data_AF-A0A960J0S0-F1
#
_entry.id   AF-A0A960J0S0-F1
#
_cell.length_a   1.000
_cell.length_b   1.000
_cell.length_c   1.000
_cell.angle_alpha   90.00
_cell.angle_beta   90.00
_cell.angle_gamma   90.00
#
_symmetry.space_group_name_H-M   'P 1'
#
loop_
_entity.id
_entity.type
_entity.pdbx_description
1 polymer ?
#
loop_
_entity_poly.entity_id
_entity_poly.type
_entity_poly.pdbx_seq_one_letter_code
_entity_poly.pdbx_strand_id
1 'polypeptide(L)' 'MGSDSDLPVMQGAAEVLERFSVAHEVRVVSAHRAPQAMLDYGASAAERGLRA' A
#
# COMPACT_ATOMS: atom_id res chain seq x y z
N MET A 1 -3.48 2.67 0.18
CA MET A 1 -4.53 3.61 0.64
C MET A 1 -5.72 3.57 -0.31
N GLY A 2 -6.90 4.06 0.08
CA GLY A 2 -8.12 3.93 -0.73
C GLY A 2 -8.33 5.06 -1.74
N SER A 3 -7.71 6.22 -1.48
CA SER A 3 -7.80 7.44 -2.26
C SER A 3 -6.45 8.16 -2.30
N ASP A 4 -6.16 8.92 -3.34
CA ASP A 4 -5.02 9.83 -3.41
C ASP A 4 -5.09 10.93 -2.34
N SER A 5 -6.31 11.34 -1.97
CA SER A 5 -6.56 12.23 -0.84
C SER A 5 -6.05 11.71 0.51
N ASP A 6 -5.78 10.41 0.65
CA ASP A 6 -5.22 9.82 1.86
C ASP A 6 -3.69 10.01 1.95
N LEU A 7 -3.02 10.37 0.85
CA LEU A 7 -1.56 10.45 0.75
C LEU A 7 -0.95 11.38 1.79
N PRO A 8 -1.47 12.60 2.06
CA PRO A 8 -0.91 13.48 3.08
C PRO A 8 -0.87 12.85 4.48
N VAL A 9 -1.83 11.97 4.80
CA VAL A 9 -1.87 11.24 6.08
C VAL A 9 -0.90 10.06 6.07
N MET A 10 -0.89 9.29 4.97
CA MET A 10 -0.06 8.09 4.86
C MET A 10 1.43 8.37 4.67
N GLN A 11 1.80 9.59 4.29
CA GLN A 11 3.18 9.98 4.04
C GLN A 11 4.09 9.77 5.27
N GLY A 12 3.58 10.02 6.48
CA GLY A 12 4.35 9.74 7.70
C GLY A 12 4.73 8.27 7.88
N ALA A 13 3.93 7.34 7.37
CA ALA A 13 4.28 5.91 7.39
C ALA A 13 5.41 5.59 6.41
N ALA A 14 5.37 6.16 5.20
CA ALA A 14 6.42 5.99 4.20
C ALA A 14 7.76 6.56 4.70
N GLU A 15 7.76 7.77 5.27
CA GLU A 15 8.95 8.43 5.82
C GLU A 15 9.61 7.61 6.95
N VAL A 16 8.80 6.99 7.82
CA VAL A 16 9.33 6.10 8.87
C VAL A 16 9.98 4.86 8.26
N LEU A 17 9.37 4.24 7.26
CA LEU A 17 9.95 3.08 6.57
C LEU A 17 11.26 3.43 5.86
N GLU A 18 11.32 4.58 5.18
CA GLU A 18 12.54 5.10 4.56
C GLU A 18 13.66 5.31 5.58
N ARG A 19 13.36 5.94 6.73
CA ARG A 19 14.34 6.18 7.80
C ARG A 19 14.99 4.88 8.29
N PHE A 20 14.25 3.79 8.34
CA PHE A 20 14.77 2.47 8.75
C PHE A 20 15.29 1.64 7.58
N SER A 21 15.35 2.18 6.37
CA SER A 21 15.74 1.47 5.15
C SER A 21 14.91 0.20 4.90
N VAL A 22 13.63 0.25 5.26
CA VAL A 22 12.67 -0.83 4.99
C VAL A 22 12.07 -0.60 3.61
N ALA A 23 12.33 -1.55 2.71
CA ALA A 23 11.74 -1.53 1.37
C ALA A 23 10.21 -1.60 1.45
N HIS A 24 9.53 -0.72 0.73
CA HIS A 24 8.07 -0.61 0.74
C HIS A 24 7.55 -0.10 -0.60
N GLU A 25 6.24 -0.25 -0.82
CA GLU A 25 5.55 0.33 -1.97
C GLU A 25 4.32 1.12 -1.53
N VAL A 26 4.00 2.18 -2.28
CA VAL A 26 2.82 3.01 -2.04
C VAL A 26 1.89 2.90 -3.24
N ARG A 27 0.64 2.46 -3.02
CA ARG A 27 -0.39 2.34 -4.05
C ARG A 27 -1.76 2.83 -3.57
N VAL A 28 -2.53 3.40 -4.50
CA VAL A 28 -3.95 3.69 -4.32
C VAL A 28 -4.76 2.49 -4.80
N VAL A 29 -5.43 1.81 -3.88
CA VAL A 29 -6.22 0.59 -4.11
C VAL A 29 -7.49 0.70 -3.26
N SER A 30 -8.63 0.92 -3.90
CA SER A 30 -9.92 1.16 -3.21
C SER A 30 -10.75 -0.11 -3.11
N ALA A 31 -11.07 -0.54 -1.89
CA ALA A 31 -11.97 -1.68 -1.67
C ALA A 31 -13.39 -1.45 -2.23
N HIS A 32 -13.89 -0.22 -2.19
CA HIS A 32 -15.26 0.09 -2.61
C HIS A 32 -15.38 0.46 -4.09
N ARG A 33 -14.40 1.17 -4.65
CA ARG A 33 -14.44 1.61 -6.06
C ARG A 33 -13.84 0.60 -7.02
N ALA A 34 -12.88 -0.20 -6.56
CA ALA A 34 -12.16 -1.19 -7.36
C ALA A 34 -11.89 -2.48 -6.55
N PRO A 35 -12.95 -3.19 -6.10
CA PRO A 35 -12.81 -4.37 -5.24
C PRO A 35 -11.93 -5.46 -5.84
N GLN A 36 -12.02 -5.71 -7.16
CA GLN A 36 -11.20 -6.73 -7.82
C GLN A 36 -9.71 -6.36 -7.76
N ALA A 37 -9.34 -5.10 -7.99
CA ALA A 37 -7.96 -4.65 -7.89
C ALA A 37 -7.40 -4.79 -6.46
N MET A 38 -8.24 -4.57 -5.44
CA MET A 38 -7.88 -4.83 -4.05
C MET A 38 -7.62 -6.31 -3.79
N LEU A 39 -8.50 -7.19 -4.26
CA LEU A 39 -8.37 -8.63 -4.11
C LEU A 39 -7.10 -9.14 -4.83
N ASP A 40 -6.87 -8.72 -6.07
CA ASP A 40 -5.71 -9.14 -6.86
C ASP A 40 -4.39 -8.66 -6.22
N TYR A 41 -4.38 -7.42 -5.72
CA TYR A 41 -3.22 -6.87 -5.02
C TYR A 41 -2.90 -7.67 -3.75
N GLY A 42 -3.92 -7.99 -2.95
CA GLY A 42 -3.78 -8.77 -1.72
C GLY A 42 -3.38 -10.21 -1.97
N ALA A 43 -4.00 -10.88 -2.95
CA ALA A 43 -3.74 -12.27 -3.28
C ALA A 43 -2.30 -12.51 -3.77
N SER A 44 -1.74 -11.57 -4.52
CA SER A 44 -0.37 -11.65 -5.04
C SER A 44 0.71 -11.11 -4.09
N ALA A 45 0.34 -10.48 -2.97
CA ALA A 45 1.28 -9.75 -2.12
C ALA A 45 2.42 -10.62 -1.57
N ALA A 46 2.10 -11.80 -1.04
CA ALA A 46 3.08 -12.70 -0.44
C ALA A 46 4.04 -13.30 -1.49
N GLU A 47 3.52 -13.63 -2.67
CA GLU A 47 4.32 -14.11 -3.81
C GLU A 47 5.32 -13.05 -4.27
N ARG A 48 4.93 -11.77 -4.24
CA ARG A 48 5.82 -10.63 -4.51
C ARG A 48 6.80 -10.31 -3.38
N GLY A 49 6.80 -11.09 -2.30
CA GLY A 49 7.71 -10.93 -1.16
C GLY A 49 7.31 -9.84 -0.16
N LEU A 50 6.10 -9.28 -0.26
CA LEU A 50 5.58 -8.36 0.76
C LEU A 50 5.40 -9.09 2.10
N ARG A 51 5.68 -8.38 3.18
CA ARG A 51 5.61 -8.89 4.56
C ARG A 51 4.55 -8.12 5.35
N ALA A 52 3.87 -8.84 6.25
CA ALA A 52 2.89 -8.31 7.20
C ALA A 52 3.50 -8.18 8.59
#